data_AF-A0A1I6BXZ4-F1
#
_entry.id   AF-A0A1I6BXZ4-F1
#
_cell.length_a   1.000
_cell.length_b   1.000
_cell.length_c   1.000
_cell.angle_alpha   90.00
_cell.angle_beta   90.00
_cell.angle_gamma   90.00
#
_symmetry.space_group_name_H-M   'P 1'
#
loop_
_entity.id
_entity.type
_entity.pdbx_description
1 polymer ?
#
loop_
_entity_poly.entity_id
_entity_poly.type
_entity_poly.pdbx_seq_one_letter_code
_entity_poly.pdbx_strand_id
1 'polypeptide(L)'
;MKNFVKYKALFKWIHKLSEKDQEWALKYLSDKGLKLGIESPIISMPVPDTAENRELNIKLKNAFRQRKIRERRTGKKAYSIVLSNTAIKDLNKISNRMARSRTDTLEFLITKEKELTSRENEIKKQGNIREELEANIQINNLLKKELSFALTRLAIHQLHEQSPASQHVPLAEKKDDIEVKFKELLEESKKNMKPFEPAISLYHTLFDSAWSKLINLQPESNPQNNTNNDSNTPSGEADYIYFFNLDDQP
;
A
#
# COMPACT_ATOMS: atom_id res chain seq x y z
N MET A 1 -1.22 57.40 32.79
CA MET A 1 -0.52 57.11 34.05
C MET A 1 -1.24 57.77 35.23
N LYS A 2 -2.24 57.12 35.84
CA LYS A 2 -2.91 57.64 37.05
C LYS A 2 -3.11 56.50 38.05
N ASN A 3 -2.81 56.80 39.32
CA ASN A 3 -3.15 56.07 40.56
C ASN A 3 -2.46 54.73 40.87
N PHE A 4 -1.12 54.71 40.98
CA PHE A 4 -0.37 53.52 41.47
C PHE A 4 0.59 53.83 42.63
N VAL A 5 0.18 54.71 43.54
CA VAL A 5 1.00 55.04 44.70
C VAL A 5 0.68 54.05 45.83
N LYS A 6 1.61 53.11 46.05
CA LYS A 6 1.83 52.30 47.26
C LYS A 6 0.99 51.03 47.46
N TYR A 7 1.36 49.96 46.76
CA TYR A 7 1.24 48.59 47.28
C TYR A 7 2.51 48.23 48.07
N LYS A 8 2.34 47.89 49.35
CA LYS A 8 3.43 47.49 50.28
C LYS A 8 4.18 46.26 49.73
N ALA A 9 5.34 45.97 50.34
CA ALA A 9 6.30 44.89 50.02
C ALA A 9 5.70 43.55 49.53
N LEU A 10 4.49 43.17 50.00
CA LEU A 10 3.79 41.94 49.66
C LEU A 10 3.54 41.74 48.14
N PHE A 11 3.11 42.80 47.43
CA PHE A 11 2.80 42.75 45.99
C PHE A 11 3.85 43.44 45.11
N LYS A 12 5.02 43.76 45.67
CA LYS A 12 6.11 44.49 44.97
C LYS A 12 6.54 43.83 43.65
N TRP A 13 6.36 42.52 43.52
CA TRP A 13 6.72 41.77 42.32
C TRP A 13 5.85 42.12 41.09
N ILE A 14 4.64 42.65 41.29
CA ILE A 14 3.75 43.06 40.19
C ILE A 14 4.35 44.24 39.42
N HIS A 15 5.03 45.19 40.09
CA HIS A 15 5.69 46.33 39.45
C HIS A 15 6.83 45.94 38.50
N LYS A 16 7.35 44.72 38.62
CA LYS A 16 8.40 44.21 37.74
C LYS A 16 7.85 43.57 36.47
N LEU A 17 6.52 43.50 36.32
CA LEU A 17 5.86 42.89 35.17
C LEU A 17 5.63 43.94 34.06
N SER A 18 5.34 43.47 32.85
CA SER A 18 4.90 44.31 31.73
C SER A 18 3.53 44.95 32.00
N GLU A 19 3.21 46.07 31.37
CA GLU A 19 1.94 46.80 31.57
C GLU A 19 0.69 45.90 31.44
N LYS A 20 0.64 45.09 30.38
CA LYS A 20 -0.42 44.09 30.15
C LYS A 20 -0.53 43.04 31.27
N ASP A 21 0.59 42.62 31.84
CA ASP A 21 0.61 41.65 32.94
C ASP A 21 0.24 42.29 34.29
N GLN A 22 0.57 43.58 34.46
CA GLN A 22 0.14 44.38 35.61
C GLN A 22 -1.38 44.55 35.61
N GLU A 23 -1.98 44.99 34.49
CA GLU A 23 -3.43 45.16 34.35
C GLU A 23 -4.20 43.88 34.70
N TRP A 24 -3.72 42.73 34.21
CA TRP A 24 -4.34 41.45 34.55
C TRP A 24 -4.20 41.10 36.02
N ALA A 25 -3.04 41.33 36.63
CA ALA A 25 -2.82 41.02 38.05
C ALA A 25 -3.74 41.88 38.94
N LEU A 26 -3.96 43.13 38.55
CA LEU A 26 -4.87 44.05 39.23
C LEU A 26 -6.32 43.64 39.06
N LYS A 27 -6.72 43.24 37.83
CA LYS A 27 -8.05 42.68 37.58
C LYS A 27 -8.30 41.43 38.43
N TYR A 28 -7.33 40.52 38.48
CA TYR A 28 -7.43 39.31 39.30
C TYR A 28 -7.60 39.62 40.80
N LEU A 29 -6.88 40.62 41.32
CA LEU A 29 -7.01 41.04 42.72
C LEU A 29 -8.37 41.71 42.98
N SER A 30 -8.85 42.53 42.05
CA SER A 30 -10.19 43.14 42.09
C SER A 30 -11.30 42.09 42.08
N ASP A 31 -11.22 41.10 41.19
CA ASP A 31 -12.16 39.99 41.08
C ASP A 31 -12.20 39.11 42.35
N LYS A 32 -11.13 39.15 43.16
CA LYS A 32 -11.03 38.46 44.46
C LYS A 32 -11.43 39.32 45.65
N GLY A 33 -12.07 40.47 45.40
CA GLY A 33 -12.65 41.34 46.42
C GLY A 33 -11.66 42.30 47.07
N LEU A 34 -10.41 42.35 46.61
CA LEU A 34 -9.47 43.36 47.07
C LEU A 34 -9.75 44.65 46.29
N LYS A 35 -10.54 45.54 46.90
CA LYS A 35 -10.80 46.89 46.39
C LYS A 35 -9.51 47.72 46.48
N LEU A 36 -8.62 47.46 45.53
CA LEU A 36 -7.51 48.34 45.20
C LEU A 36 -8.15 49.68 44.82
N GLY A 37 -7.93 50.74 45.61
CA GLY A 37 -8.66 52.01 45.54
C GLY A 37 -8.53 52.75 44.21
N ILE A 38 -9.15 52.23 43.15
CA ILE A 38 -9.21 52.81 41.81
C ILE A 38 -10.31 53.90 41.79
N GLU A 39 -11.26 53.86 42.73
CA GLU A 39 -12.47 54.72 42.74
C GLU A 39 -12.45 55.91 43.70
N SER A 40 -11.35 56.17 44.43
CA SER A 40 -11.29 57.37 45.29
C SER A 40 -9.90 58.00 45.36
N PRO A 41 -9.74 59.27 44.94
CA PRO A 41 -8.42 59.93 44.85
C PRO A 41 -7.76 60.25 46.19
N ILE A 42 -8.42 60.00 47.33
CA ILE A 42 -8.11 60.76 48.55
C ILE A 42 -7.30 59.97 49.59
N ILE A 43 -7.36 58.63 49.67
CA ILE A 43 -6.50 57.86 50.60
C ILE A 43 -6.18 56.47 50.03
N SER A 44 -4.98 56.29 49.47
CA SER A 44 -4.45 54.95 49.19
C SER A 44 -3.94 54.32 50.49
N MET A 45 -4.80 53.61 51.22
CA MET A 45 -4.36 52.88 52.40
C MET A 45 -3.45 51.71 51.97
N PRO A 46 -2.25 51.55 52.59
CA PRO A 46 -1.39 50.43 52.31
C PRO A 46 -2.10 49.12 52.66
N VAL A 47 -2.11 48.16 51.74
CA VAL A 47 -2.69 46.83 52.00
C VAL A 47 -1.98 46.19 53.21
N PRO A 48 -2.70 45.84 54.28
CA PRO A 48 -2.09 45.27 55.48
C PRO A 48 -1.55 43.88 55.17
N ASP A 49 -0.43 43.52 55.81
CA ASP A 49 0.19 42.21 55.65
C ASP A 49 -0.50 41.18 56.56
N THR A 50 -1.75 40.83 56.20
CA THR A 50 -2.55 39.82 56.88
C THR A 50 -2.32 38.43 56.28
N ALA A 51 -2.63 37.37 57.03
CA ALA A 51 -2.53 35.99 56.54
C ALA A 51 -3.35 35.78 55.25
N GLU A 52 -4.56 36.35 55.19
CA GLU A 52 -5.44 36.30 54.02
C GLU A 52 -4.78 36.94 52.78
N ASN A 53 -4.16 38.11 52.95
CA ASN A 53 -3.48 38.80 51.85
C ASN A 53 -2.22 38.06 51.38
N ARG A 54 -1.50 37.38 52.30
CA ARG A 54 -0.36 36.51 51.95
C ARG A 54 -0.82 35.31 51.13
N GLU A 55 -1.91 34.65 51.53
CA GLU A 55 -2.48 33.54 50.79
C GLU A 55 -2.96 33.98 49.40
N LEU A 56 -3.61 35.14 49.32
CA LEU A 56 -4.03 35.70 48.04
C LEU A 56 -2.84 36.00 47.11
N ASN A 57 -1.73 36.51 47.65
CA ASN A 57 -0.50 36.71 46.88
C ASN A 57 0.08 35.38 46.35
N ILE A 58 0.02 34.30 47.12
CA ILE A 58 0.41 32.96 46.67
C ILE A 58 -0.50 32.48 45.55
N LYS A 59 -1.83 32.62 45.72
CA LYS A 59 -2.84 32.26 44.70
C LYS A 59 -2.61 33.06 43.41
N LEU A 60 -2.39 34.37 43.50
CA LEU A 60 -2.08 35.22 42.35
C LEU A 60 -0.81 34.78 41.63
N LYS A 61 0.29 34.50 42.35
CA LYS A 61 1.53 34.00 41.74
C LYS A 61 1.33 32.68 41.01
N ASN A 62 0.56 31.75 41.58
CA ASN A 62 0.26 30.47 40.96
C ASN A 62 -0.61 30.64 39.71
N ALA A 63 -1.65 31.47 39.79
CA ALA A 63 -2.50 31.80 38.64
C ALA A 63 -1.69 32.47 37.52
N PHE A 64 -0.77 33.38 37.87
CA PHE A 64 0.11 34.05 36.92
C PHE A 64 1.04 33.05 36.21
N ARG A 65 1.68 32.13 36.96
CA ARG A 65 2.51 31.06 36.38
C ARG A 65 1.70 30.18 35.43
N GLN A 66 0.50 29.77 35.83
CA GLN A 66 -0.38 28.97 34.98
C GLN A 66 -0.77 29.71 33.70
N ARG A 67 -1.11 31.01 33.80
CA ARG A 67 -1.40 31.85 32.66
C ARG A 67 -0.21 31.91 31.70
N LYS A 68 1.00 32.17 32.19
CA LYS A 68 2.21 32.22 31.36
C LYS A 68 2.51 30.88 30.69
N ILE A 69 2.29 29.77 31.38
CA ILE A 69 2.41 28.43 30.79
C ILE A 69 1.39 28.23 29.66
N ARG A 70 0.14 28.69 29.84
CA ARG A 70 -0.91 28.62 28.80
C ARG A 70 -0.60 29.51 27.60
N GLU A 71 -0.12 30.73 27.82
CA GLU A 71 0.30 31.64 26.74
C GLU A 71 1.44 31.06 25.88
N ARG A 72 2.38 30.34 26.50
CA ARG A 72 3.49 29.66 25.80
C ARG A 72 3.10 28.41 25.02
N ARG A 73 1.85 27.92 25.16
CA ARG A 73 1.34 26.72 24.48
C ARG A 73 0.64 27.03 23.15
N THR A 74 1.09 28.07 22.43
CA THR A 74 0.58 28.39 21.09
C THR A 74 0.64 27.14 20.19
N GLY A 75 -0.51 26.75 19.62
CA GLY A 75 -0.66 25.54 18.81
C GLY A 75 -1.07 24.26 19.56
N LYS A 76 -1.12 24.25 20.90
CA LYS A 76 -1.54 23.08 21.70
C LYS A 76 -2.83 23.36 22.48
N LYS A 77 -3.86 22.53 22.29
CA LYS A 77 -5.14 22.62 23.01
C LYS A 77 -5.25 21.47 24.02
N ALA A 78 -5.62 21.80 25.26
CA ALA A 78 -5.86 20.79 26.28
C ALA A 78 -7.26 20.17 26.09
N TYR A 79 -7.31 18.84 26.06
CA TYR A 79 -8.55 18.07 26.01
C TYR A 79 -8.61 17.13 27.23
N SER A 80 -9.81 16.90 27.75
CA SER A 80 -10.06 15.85 28.73
C SER A 80 -10.59 14.63 27.98
N ILE A 81 -9.89 13.51 28.08
CA ILE A 81 -10.26 12.24 27.43
C ILE A 81 -10.56 11.24 28.53
N VAL A 82 -11.72 10.61 28.47
CA VAL A 82 -12.09 9.50 29.35
C VAL A 82 -11.68 8.20 28.65
N LEU A 83 -10.85 7.41 29.31
CA LEU A 83 -10.36 6.12 28.82
C LEU A 83 -10.76 5.02 29.81
N SER A 84 -10.87 3.79 29.32
CA SER A 84 -11.05 2.64 30.20
C SER A 84 -9.84 2.44 31.11
N ASN A 85 -10.04 1.81 32.27
CA ASN A 85 -8.96 1.51 33.21
C ASN A 85 -7.84 0.66 32.57
N THR A 86 -8.20 -0.24 31.64
CA THR A 86 -7.23 -1.05 30.89
C THR A 86 -6.40 -0.19 29.94
N ALA A 87 -7.05 0.65 29.14
CA ALA A 87 -6.36 1.57 28.22
C ALA A 87 -5.42 2.54 28.96
N ILE A 88 -5.80 3.01 30.15
CA ILE A 88 -4.93 3.86 30.99
C ILE A 88 -3.70 3.08 31.45
N LYS A 89 -3.86 1.82 31.89
CA LYS A 89 -2.73 0.97 32.30
C LYS A 89 -1.76 0.74 31.14
N ASP A 90 -2.29 0.44 29.96
CA ASP A 90 -1.47 0.20 28.77
C ASP A 90 -0.76 1.46 28.31
N LEU A 91 -1.47 2.59 28.24
CA LEU A 91 -0.87 3.89 27.91
C LEU A 91 0.25 4.25 28.88
N ASN A 92 0.06 4.02 30.19
CA ASN A 92 1.10 4.25 31.20
C ASN A 92 2.31 3.34 30.98
N LYS A 93 2.10 2.06 30.70
CA LYS A 93 3.17 1.10 30.42
C LYS A 93 3.98 1.52 29.19
N ILE A 94 3.31 1.92 28.12
CA ILE A 94 3.95 2.37 26.87
C ILE A 94 4.69 3.69 27.09
N SER A 95 4.07 4.66 27.77
CA SER A 95 4.66 5.96 28.12
C SER A 95 5.93 5.80 28.96
N ASN A 96 5.90 4.94 29.97
CA ASN A 96 7.06 4.62 30.80
C ASN A 96 8.17 3.95 29.98
N ARG A 97 7.83 2.96 29.15
CA ARG A 97 8.80 2.27 28.29
C ARG A 97 9.48 3.22 27.29
N MET A 98 8.75 4.20 26.78
CA MET A 98 9.26 5.20 25.83
C MET A 98 9.95 6.39 26.52
N ALA A 99 9.98 6.44 27.85
CA ALA A 99 10.46 7.58 28.65
C ALA A 99 9.85 8.94 28.19
N ARG A 100 8.55 8.94 27.87
CA ARG A 100 7.81 10.10 27.36
C ARG A 100 6.58 10.40 28.20
N SER A 101 6.08 11.63 28.15
CA SER A 101 4.81 11.96 28.78
C SER A 101 3.65 11.23 28.08
N ARG A 102 2.57 10.94 28.80
CA ARG A 102 1.38 10.26 28.22
C ARG A 102 0.86 10.98 26.98
N THR A 103 0.88 12.31 26.99
CA THR A 103 0.45 13.14 25.86
C THR A 103 1.39 12.98 24.66
N ASP A 104 2.71 13.03 24.88
CA ASP A 104 3.68 12.85 23.79
C ASP A 104 3.65 11.43 23.22
N THR A 105 3.40 10.43 24.08
CA THR A 105 3.19 9.03 23.65
C THR A 105 1.94 8.91 22.78
N LEU A 106 0.85 9.59 23.15
CA LEU A 106 -0.39 9.56 22.38
C LEU A 106 -0.23 10.26 21.02
N GLU A 107 0.45 11.42 20.96
CA GLU A 107 0.79 12.09 19.70
C GLU A 107 1.69 11.21 18.80
N PHE A 108 2.66 10.52 19.41
CA PHE A 108 3.53 9.59 18.70
C PHE A 108 2.75 8.40 18.11
N LEU A 109 1.87 7.78 18.89
CA LEU A 109 1.05 6.66 18.42
C LEU A 109 0.13 7.07 17.27
N ILE A 110 -0.49 8.25 17.35
CA ILE A 110 -1.31 8.78 16.25
C ILE A 110 -0.49 9.00 14.98
N THR A 111 0.74 9.50 15.12
CA THR A 111 1.64 9.70 13.97
C THR A 111 2.06 8.37 13.37
N LYS A 112 2.38 7.38 14.21
CA LYS A 112 2.73 6.02 13.78
C LYS A 112 1.58 5.33 13.05
N GLU A 113 0.35 5.50 13.51
CA GLU A 113 -0.82 4.93 12.85
C GLU A 113 -0.98 5.46 11.41
N LYS A 114 -0.78 6.77 11.21
CA LYS A 114 -0.79 7.37 9.87
C LYS A 114 0.30 6.80 8.95
N GLU A 115 1.49 6.58 9.48
CA GLU A 115 2.58 5.94 8.73
C GLU A 115 2.24 4.50 8.36
N LEU A 116 1.67 3.73 9.31
CA LEU A 116 1.32 2.32 9.10
C LEU A 116 0.23 2.15 8.04
N THR A 117 -0.87 2.90 8.15
CA THR A 117 -1.95 2.89 7.15
C THR A 117 -1.45 3.27 5.74
N SER A 118 -0.52 4.21 5.63
CA SER A 118 0.08 4.58 4.34
C SER A 118 0.90 3.42 3.76
N ARG A 119 1.72 2.76 4.59
CA ARG A 119 2.50 1.58 4.18
C ARG A 119 1.61 0.40 3.79
N GLU A 120 0.54 0.14 4.51
CA GLU A 120 -0.41 -0.92 4.15
C GLU A 120 -1.04 -0.69 2.78
N ASN A 121 -1.38 0.56 2.47
CA ASN A 121 -1.92 0.90 1.15
C ASN A 121 -0.88 0.73 0.03
N GLU A 122 0.38 1.07 0.28
CA GLU A 122 1.48 0.82 -0.66
C GLU A 122 1.71 -0.68 -0.89
N ILE A 123 1.72 -1.48 0.17
CA ILE A 123 1.86 -2.94 0.09
C ILE A 123 0.72 -3.55 -0.73
N LYS A 124 -0.52 -3.11 -0.51
CA LYS A 124 -1.67 -3.57 -1.31
C LYS A 124 -1.52 -3.23 -2.80
N LYS A 125 -1.07 -2.01 -3.11
CA LYS A 125 -0.79 -1.61 -4.50
C LYS A 125 0.29 -2.48 -5.14
N GLN A 126 1.36 -2.77 -4.40
CA GLN A 126 2.43 -3.66 -4.87
C GLN A 126 1.94 -5.10 -5.07
N GLY A 127 1.05 -5.59 -4.21
CA GLY A 127 0.39 -6.88 -4.36
C GLY A 127 -0.37 -6.98 -5.68
N ASN A 128 -1.22 -6.00 -5.97
CA ASN A 128 -2.00 -5.97 -7.21
C ASN A 128 -1.09 -5.94 -8.47
N ILE A 129 -0.04 -5.12 -8.45
CA ILE A 129 0.93 -5.05 -9.56
C ILE A 129 1.62 -6.40 -9.77
N ARG A 130 1.96 -7.09 -8.67
CA ARG A 130 2.59 -8.40 -8.74
C ARG A 130 1.63 -9.46 -9.30
N GLU A 131 0.38 -9.48 -8.87
CA GLU A 131 -0.65 -10.39 -9.42
C GLU A 131 -0.85 -10.15 -10.92
N GLU A 132 -0.94 -8.89 -11.34
CA GLU A 132 -1.03 -8.51 -12.75
C GLU A 132 0.22 -8.96 -13.55
N LEU A 133 1.41 -8.78 -12.99
CA LEU A 133 2.65 -9.23 -13.61
C LEU A 133 2.71 -10.76 -13.72
N GLU A 134 2.31 -11.48 -12.68
CA GLU A 134 2.26 -12.95 -12.69
C GLU A 134 1.27 -13.46 -13.75
N ALA A 135 0.09 -12.83 -13.87
CA ALA A 135 -0.88 -13.13 -14.94
C ALA A 135 -0.30 -12.86 -16.33
N ASN A 136 0.38 -11.72 -16.51
CA ASN A 136 1.03 -11.37 -17.78
C ASN A 136 2.17 -12.35 -18.13
N ILE A 137 2.93 -12.83 -17.15
CA ILE A 137 3.95 -13.86 -17.37
C ILE A 137 3.30 -15.18 -17.82
N GLN A 138 2.20 -15.59 -17.20
CA GLN A 138 1.46 -16.79 -17.60
C GLN A 138 0.93 -16.68 -19.04
N ILE A 139 0.31 -15.55 -19.39
CA ILE A 139 -0.19 -15.28 -20.75
C ILE A 139 0.95 -15.32 -21.77
N ASN A 140 2.06 -14.62 -21.49
CA ASN A 140 3.23 -14.63 -22.37
C ASN A 140 3.82 -16.04 -22.54
N ASN A 141 3.85 -16.84 -21.48
CA ASN A 141 4.32 -18.22 -21.58
C ASN A 141 3.39 -19.09 -22.43
N LEU A 142 2.06 -18.90 -22.34
CA LEU A 142 1.09 -19.58 -23.19
C LEU A 142 1.27 -19.19 -24.67
N LEU A 143 1.37 -17.88 -24.95
CA LEU A 143 1.58 -17.36 -26.30
C LEU A 143 2.88 -17.88 -26.92
N LYS A 144 3.97 -17.96 -26.14
CA LYS A 144 5.25 -18.53 -26.59
C LYS A 144 5.12 -19.99 -27.02
N LYS A 145 4.34 -20.81 -26.29
CA LYS A 145 4.10 -22.22 -26.63
C LYS A 145 3.25 -22.39 -27.89
N GLU A 146 2.23 -21.57 -28.07
CA GLU A 146 1.39 -21.63 -29.28
C GLU A 146 2.13 -21.10 -30.50
N LEU A 147 2.92 -20.03 -30.35
CA LEU A 147 3.80 -19.53 -31.41
C LEU A 147 4.83 -20.59 -31.83
N SER A 148 5.49 -21.26 -30.88
CA SER A 148 6.43 -22.33 -31.22
C SER A 148 5.74 -23.48 -31.96
N PHE A 149 4.56 -23.90 -31.51
CA PHE A 149 3.78 -24.92 -32.20
C PHE A 149 3.38 -24.53 -33.63
N ALA A 150 2.91 -23.30 -33.84
CA ALA A 150 2.56 -22.79 -35.16
C ALA A 150 3.77 -22.73 -36.11
N LEU A 151 4.92 -22.25 -35.63
CA LEU A 151 6.16 -22.20 -36.40
C LEU A 151 6.66 -23.60 -36.77
N THR A 152 6.56 -24.59 -35.86
CA THR A 152 6.93 -25.98 -36.18
C THR A 152 6.02 -26.57 -37.24
N ARG A 153 4.70 -26.31 -37.17
CA ARG A 153 3.76 -26.73 -38.23
C ARG A 153 4.10 -26.09 -39.57
N LEU A 154 4.41 -24.79 -39.57
CA LEU A 154 4.76 -24.05 -40.78
C LEU A 154 6.08 -24.57 -41.39
N ALA A 155 7.07 -24.90 -40.57
CA ALA A 155 8.31 -25.54 -41.00
C ALA A 155 8.04 -26.89 -41.71
N ILE A 156 7.19 -27.74 -41.13
CA ILE A 156 6.77 -29.01 -41.75
C ILE A 156 6.10 -28.76 -43.11
N HIS A 157 5.15 -27.83 -43.18
CA HIS A 157 4.44 -27.49 -44.42
C HIS A 157 5.40 -27.00 -45.51
N GLN A 158 6.32 -26.09 -45.19
CA GLN A 158 7.30 -25.58 -46.16
C GLN A 158 8.25 -26.68 -46.67
N LEU A 159 8.68 -27.59 -45.79
CA LEU A 159 9.50 -28.73 -46.21
C LEU A 159 8.74 -29.70 -47.12
N HIS A 160 7.44 -29.91 -46.87
CA HIS A 160 6.58 -30.71 -47.73
C HIS A 160 6.32 -30.06 -49.09
N GLU A 161 6.20 -28.73 -49.16
CA GLU A 161 6.08 -27.99 -50.42
C GLU A 161 7.36 -28.04 -51.26
N GLN A 162 8.54 -27.97 -50.61
CA GLN A 162 9.84 -28.02 -51.28
C GLN A 162 10.21 -29.44 -51.75
N SER A 163 9.68 -30.47 -51.10
CA SER A 163 9.89 -31.86 -51.48
C SER A 163 8.61 -32.68 -51.25
N PRO A 164 7.73 -32.79 -52.27
CA PRO A 164 6.47 -33.54 -52.16
C PRO A 164 6.69 -35.01 -51.80
N ALA A 165 7.78 -35.61 -52.28
CA ALA A 165 8.19 -36.99 -51.96
C ALA A 165 8.46 -37.18 -50.46
N SER A 166 8.74 -36.11 -49.74
CA SER A 166 8.98 -36.16 -48.30
C SER A 166 7.69 -36.42 -47.50
N GLN A 167 6.49 -36.17 -48.04
CA GLN A 167 5.22 -36.38 -47.31
C GLN A 167 5.02 -37.83 -46.81
N HIS A 168 5.70 -38.80 -47.42
CA HIS A 168 5.59 -40.22 -47.08
C HIS A 168 6.64 -40.70 -46.06
N VAL A 169 7.59 -39.84 -45.68
CA VAL A 169 8.63 -40.16 -44.70
C VAL A 169 8.10 -39.86 -43.29
N PRO A 170 8.26 -40.78 -42.32
CA PRO A 170 7.85 -40.56 -40.94
C PRO A 170 8.41 -39.25 -40.38
N LEU A 171 7.56 -38.46 -39.71
CA LEU A 171 7.93 -37.15 -39.20
C LEU A 171 9.14 -37.21 -38.25
N ALA A 172 9.26 -38.30 -37.49
CA ALA A 172 10.36 -38.56 -36.57
C ALA A 172 11.75 -38.55 -37.24
N GLU A 173 11.85 -39.01 -38.50
CA GLU A 173 13.11 -39.09 -39.24
C GLU A 173 13.55 -37.73 -39.80
N LYS A 174 12.67 -36.74 -39.82
CA LYS A 174 12.95 -35.38 -40.31
C LYS A 174 13.12 -34.35 -39.19
N LYS A 175 13.25 -34.79 -37.93
CA LYS A 175 13.32 -33.88 -36.78
C LYS A 175 14.38 -32.79 -36.99
N ASP A 176 15.57 -33.17 -37.45
CA ASP A 176 16.70 -32.27 -37.61
C ASP A 176 16.45 -31.22 -38.71
N ASP A 177 15.89 -31.62 -39.84
CA ASP A 177 15.52 -30.71 -40.94
C ASP A 177 14.43 -29.72 -40.52
N ILE A 178 13.45 -30.20 -39.76
CA ILE A 178 12.35 -29.38 -39.22
C ILE A 178 12.89 -28.42 -38.16
N GLU A 179 13.86 -28.84 -37.35
CA GLU A 179 14.55 -27.97 -36.38
C GLU A 179 15.30 -26.85 -37.11
N VAL A 180 16.10 -27.16 -38.12
CA VAL A 180 16.81 -26.14 -38.91
C VAL A 180 15.83 -25.13 -39.50
N LYS A 181 14.72 -25.60 -40.09
CA LYS A 181 13.73 -24.71 -40.71
C LYS A 181 12.95 -23.88 -39.68
N PHE A 182 12.63 -24.46 -38.53
CA PHE A 182 12.03 -23.75 -37.41
C PHE A 182 12.95 -22.61 -36.92
N LYS A 183 14.26 -22.82 -36.86
CA LYS A 183 15.24 -21.77 -36.52
C LYS A 183 15.19 -20.59 -37.47
N GLU A 184 15.18 -20.85 -38.77
CA GLU A 184 15.12 -19.80 -39.79
C GLU A 184 13.85 -18.95 -39.63
N LEU A 185 12.70 -19.60 -39.50
CA LEU A 185 11.41 -18.93 -39.34
C LEU A 185 11.32 -18.15 -38.03
N LEU A 186 11.92 -18.67 -36.96
CA LEU A 186 11.99 -17.97 -35.69
C LEU A 186 12.84 -16.70 -35.81
N GLU A 187 14.02 -16.77 -36.41
CA GLU A 187 14.89 -15.59 -36.62
C GLU A 187 14.24 -14.55 -37.55
N GLU A 188 13.52 -15.01 -38.58
CA GLU A 188 12.74 -14.13 -39.46
C GLU A 188 11.61 -13.43 -38.68
N SER A 189 10.89 -14.18 -37.84
CA SER A 189 9.83 -13.61 -37.00
C SER A 189 10.36 -12.58 -36.00
N LYS A 190 11.53 -12.81 -35.39
CA LYS A 190 12.20 -11.85 -34.50
C LYS A 190 12.58 -10.57 -35.22
N LYS A 191 13.12 -10.67 -36.45
CA LYS A 191 13.50 -9.51 -37.27
C LYS A 191 12.29 -8.64 -37.63
N ASN A 192 11.13 -9.27 -37.79
CA ASN A 192 9.87 -8.60 -38.10
C ASN A 192 9.16 -8.04 -36.84
N MET A 193 9.40 -8.59 -35.65
CA MET A 193 8.87 -8.13 -34.36
C MET A 193 9.89 -7.28 -33.55
N LYS A 194 10.27 -6.11 -34.08
CA LYS A 194 11.00 -5.08 -33.30
C LYS A 194 9.99 -4.42 -32.34
N PRO A 195 9.85 -4.73 -31.02
CA PRO A 195 10.90 -5.10 -30.04
C PRO A 195 10.39 -6.10 -28.95
N PHE A 196 10.17 -7.39 -29.25
CA PHE A 196 9.79 -8.41 -28.25
C PHE A 196 10.99 -9.17 -27.68
N GLU A 197 12.09 -8.47 -27.41
CA GLU A 197 13.39 -9.11 -27.22
C GLU A 197 13.72 -9.67 -25.81
N PRO A 198 13.04 -9.39 -24.68
CA PRO A 198 13.48 -10.01 -23.44
C PRO A 198 12.85 -11.39 -23.24
N ALA A 199 13.74 -12.39 -23.20
CA ALA A 199 13.53 -13.76 -22.71
C ALA A 199 12.73 -14.70 -23.63
N ILE A 200 13.13 -14.82 -24.89
CA ILE A 200 12.86 -16.07 -25.63
C ILE A 200 13.70 -17.14 -24.93
N SER A 201 13.03 -18.11 -24.30
CA SER A 201 13.67 -19.28 -23.68
C SER A 201 14.63 -19.94 -24.67
N LEU A 202 15.64 -20.64 -24.14
CA LEU A 202 16.60 -21.43 -24.92
C LEU A 202 15.88 -22.08 -26.11
N TYR A 203 16.24 -21.68 -27.32
CA TYR A 203 15.61 -22.06 -28.58
C TYR A 203 15.19 -23.56 -28.64
N HIS A 204 16.08 -24.44 -28.18
CA HIS A 204 15.85 -25.88 -28.13
C HIS A 204 14.65 -26.27 -27.24
N THR A 205 14.43 -25.59 -26.11
CA THR A 205 13.28 -25.86 -25.22
C THR A 205 11.93 -25.56 -25.86
N LEU A 206 11.86 -24.54 -26.74
CA LEU A 206 10.64 -24.19 -27.46
C LEU A 206 10.35 -25.20 -28.57
N PHE A 207 11.39 -25.59 -29.30
CA PHE A 207 11.28 -26.58 -30.36
C PHE A 207 10.91 -27.95 -29.80
N ASP A 208 11.63 -28.46 -28.79
CA ASP A 208 11.36 -29.77 -28.21
C ASP A 208 9.97 -29.85 -27.58
N SER A 209 9.49 -28.76 -26.94
CA SER A 209 8.12 -28.70 -26.41
C SER A 209 7.07 -28.73 -27.53
N ALA A 210 7.29 -28.01 -28.63
CA ALA A 210 6.39 -28.01 -29.77
C ALA A 210 6.40 -29.36 -30.49
N TRP A 211 7.59 -29.92 -30.70
CA TRP A 211 7.84 -31.22 -31.32
C TRP A 211 7.15 -32.35 -30.56
N SER A 212 7.32 -32.39 -29.23
CA SER A 212 6.69 -33.41 -28.38
C SER A 212 5.16 -33.33 -28.45
N LYS A 213 4.58 -32.11 -28.45
CA LYS A 213 3.13 -31.90 -28.64
C LYS A 213 2.67 -32.40 -30.01
N LEU A 214 3.49 -32.22 -31.05
CA LEU A 214 3.15 -32.55 -32.43
C LEU A 214 3.25 -34.05 -32.73
N ILE A 215 4.27 -34.74 -32.21
CA ILE A 215 4.38 -36.20 -32.29
C ILE A 215 3.21 -36.88 -31.56
N ASN A 216 2.84 -36.40 -30.38
CA ASN A 216 1.74 -36.97 -29.60
C ASN A 216 0.35 -36.75 -30.24
N LEU A 217 0.24 -35.85 -31.22
CA LEU A 217 -0.99 -35.59 -31.99
C LEU A 217 -1.07 -36.42 -33.28
N GLN A 218 -0.02 -37.16 -33.64
CA GLN A 218 -0.06 -38.08 -34.78
C GLN A 218 -0.82 -39.36 -34.35
N PRO A 219 -1.87 -39.78 -35.06
CA PRO A 219 -2.43 -41.11 -34.85
C PRO A 219 -1.33 -42.13 -35.17
N GLU A 220 -1.09 -43.08 -34.26
CA GLU A 220 -0.13 -44.17 -34.47
C GLU A 220 -0.43 -44.86 -35.81
N SER A 221 0.39 -44.62 -36.82
CA SER A 221 0.45 -45.45 -38.01
C SER A 221 1.13 -46.76 -37.60
N ASN A 222 0.36 -47.68 -37.05
CA ASN A 222 0.80 -49.00 -36.64
C ASN A 222 0.86 -49.94 -37.87
N PRO A 223 2.02 -50.45 -38.32
CA PRO A 223 2.09 -51.40 -39.42
C PRO A 223 2.47 -52.78 -38.86
N GLN A 224 1.48 -53.60 -38.52
CA GLN A 224 1.48 -55.07 -38.62
C GLN A 224 0.40 -55.68 -37.73
N ASN A 225 -0.66 -56.18 -38.36
CA ASN A 225 -1.25 -57.46 -37.97
C ASN A 225 -2.06 -57.98 -39.15
N ASN A 226 -1.47 -58.93 -39.87
CA ASN A 226 -2.21 -59.81 -40.77
C ASN A 226 -2.03 -61.22 -40.23
N THR A 227 -3.08 -61.81 -39.66
CA THR A 227 -3.39 -63.25 -39.76
C THR A 227 -4.77 -63.55 -39.16
N ASN A 228 -5.71 -63.80 -40.07
CA ASN A 228 -6.73 -64.85 -40.09
C ASN A 228 -7.92 -64.89 -39.08
N ASN A 229 -9.09 -64.97 -39.73
CA ASN A 229 -10.26 -65.82 -39.44
C ASN A 229 -11.27 -65.35 -38.37
N ASP A 230 -12.41 -64.82 -38.84
CA ASP A 230 -13.66 -65.58 -39.06
C ASP A 230 -14.93 -64.74 -38.77
N SER A 231 -15.74 -64.61 -39.84
CA SER A 231 -17.21 -64.56 -39.92
C SER A 231 -18.07 -63.74 -38.93
N ASN A 232 -18.95 -62.95 -39.57
CA ASN A 232 -20.33 -62.57 -39.20
C ASN A 232 -20.58 -61.21 -38.50
N THR A 233 -21.02 -60.26 -39.34
CA THR A 233 -21.83 -59.04 -39.10
C THR A 233 -23.27 -59.38 -38.64
N PRO A 234 -24.20 -58.42 -38.34
CA PRO A 234 -24.11 -56.95 -38.11
C PRO A 234 -25.05 -56.38 -36.99
N SER A 235 -25.08 -55.03 -36.89
CA SER A 235 -26.13 -54.12 -36.35
C SER A 235 -25.90 -53.53 -34.94
N GLY A 236 -26.17 -52.26 -34.63
CA GLY A 236 -26.76 -51.11 -35.37
C GLY A 236 -26.17 -49.79 -34.82
N GLU A 237 -26.07 -48.73 -35.65
CA GLU A 237 -26.95 -47.53 -35.64
C GLU A 237 -26.93 -46.73 -34.33
N ALA A 238 -26.84 -45.39 -34.27
CA ALA A 238 -26.59 -44.29 -35.19
C ALA A 238 -26.43 -43.00 -34.33
N ASP A 239 -25.65 -42.04 -34.84
CA ASP A 239 -25.81 -40.57 -34.80
C ASP A 239 -26.30 -39.81 -33.53
N TYR A 240 -25.64 -38.71 -33.18
CA TYR A 240 -26.10 -37.37 -33.55
C TYR A 240 -25.07 -36.26 -33.27
N ILE A 241 -24.97 -35.41 -34.27
CA ILE A 241 -24.17 -34.20 -34.43
C ILE A 241 -24.87 -33.02 -33.73
N TYR A 242 -24.14 -32.12 -33.06
CA TYR A 242 -24.62 -30.77 -32.76
C TYR A 242 -23.73 -29.72 -33.45
N PHE A 243 -24.30 -29.11 -34.49
CA PHE A 243 -23.77 -27.97 -35.21
C PHE A 243 -23.99 -26.66 -34.43
N PHE A 244 -23.03 -25.76 -34.56
CA PHE A 244 -23.13 -24.32 -34.29
C PHE A 244 -24.30 -23.69 -35.07
N ASN A 245 -25.04 -22.80 -34.42
CA ASN A 245 -25.81 -21.75 -35.11
C ASN A 245 -25.33 -20.39 -34.58
N LEU A 246 -24.73 -19.62 -35.49
CA LEU A 246 -24.55 -18.17 -35.41
C LEU A 246 -25.37 -17.56 -36.55
N ASP A 247 -25.86 -16.35 -36.28
CA ASP A 247 -26.61 -15.44 -37.14
C ASP A 247 -28.14 -15.58 -37.11
N ASP A 248 -28.77 -14.70 -36.32
CA ASP A 248 -29.61 -13.65 -36.90
C ASP A 248 -29.90 -12.56 -35.86
N GLN A 249 -29.43 -11.34 -36.14
CA GLN A 249 -29.96 -10.09 -35.58
C GLN A 249 -31.10 -9.60 -36.48
N PRO A 250 -32.03 -8.82 -35.92
CA PRO A 250 -31.86 -7.36 -35.99
C PRO A 250 -31.51 -6.68 -34.65
#